data_AF-A0A818AJJ8-F1
#
_entry.id   AF-A0A818AJJ8-F1
#
_cell.length_a   1.000
_cell.length_b   1.000
_cell.length_c   1.000
_cell.angle_alpha   90.00
_cell.angle_beta   90.00
_cell.angle_gamma   90.00
#
_symmetry.space_group_name_H-M   'P 1'
#
loop_
_entity.id
_entity.type
_entity.pdbx_description
1 polymer ?
#
loop_
_entity_poly.entity_id
_entity_poly.type
_entity_poly.pdbx_seq_one_letter_code
_entity_poly.pdbx_strand_id
1 'polypeptide(L)'
;MEQDIDGLEYSSEEEYTKRNEDLEDISSMGSKKSKLFFYTDISEIANMTEAEVAAYRRELDNIKIVGKQCSRPIKTWSPCITSDKFLQILKKHKYEKPTPIQAQALPIILSGRNMIGIAKTDSGKTSAFLLPMFRHIINQLPVDRGDGPIAIVITPTLEFFLGTT
;
A
#
# COMPACT_ATOMS: atom_id res chain seq x y z
N MET A 1 -32.57 -41.17 -16.45
CA MET A 1 -32.74 -40.91 -15.01
C MET A 1 -31.63 -39.94 -14.66
N GLU A 2 -32.02 -38.68 -14.54
CA GLU A 2 -31.20 -37.58 -14.00
C GLU A 2 -30.76 -37.92 -12.58
N GLN A 3 -29.58 -37.45 -12.18
CA GLN A 3 -29.41 -36.33 -11.23
C GLN A 3 -27.93 -36.22 -10.89
N ASP A 4 -27.40 -34.99 -10.89
CA ASP A 4 -26.47 -34.46 -9.88
C ASP A 4 -25.96 -33.07 -10.31
N ILE A 5 -26.84 -32.07 -10.20
CA ILE A 5 -26.47 -30.66 -10.00
C ILE A 5 -27.59 -30.04 -9.16
N ASP A 6 -27.36 -29.83 -7.86
CA ASP A 6 -27.84 -28.63 -7.16
C ASP A 6 -27.29 -28.56 -5.73
N GLY A 7 -26.59 -27.46 -5.45
CA GLY A 7 -25.96 -27.20 -4.17
C GLY A 7 -25.47 -25.75 -4.09
N LEU A 8 -26.31 -24.80 -4.50
CA LEU A 8 -26.11 -23.37 -4.26
C LEU A 8 -27.11 -22.93 -3.18
N GLU A 9 -26.61 -22.84 -1.94
CA GLU A 9 -27.29 -22.17 -0.83
C GLU A 9 -27.40 -20.66 -1.13
N TYR A 10 -28.63 -20.18 -1.26
CA TYR A 10 -28.96 -18.76 -1.34
C TYR A 10 -28.89 -18.14 0.06
N SER A 11 -27.90 -17.29 0.32
CA SER A 11 -27.91 -16.36 1.47
C SER A 11 -29.03 -15.34 1.30
N SER A 12 -29.89 -15.20 2.31
CA SER A 12 -31.10 -14.40 2.30
C SER A 12 -30.82 -12.90 2.17
N GLU A 13 -31.66 -12.18 1.39
CA GLU A 13 -31.59 -10.73 1.15
C GLU A 13 -31.56 -9.87 2.44
N GLU A 14 -32.09 -10.39 3.55
CA GLU A 14 -32.06 -9.76 4.87
C GLU A 14 -30.63 -9.63 5.44
N GLU A 15 -29.74 -10.57 5.12
CA GLU A 15 -28.35 -10.58 5.59
C GLU A 15 -27.48 -9.56 4.83
N TYR A 16 -27.80 -9.32 3.56
CA TYR A 16 -27.19 -8.27 2.75
C TYR A 16 -27.63 -6.88 3.19
N THR A 17 -28.91 -6.70 3.53
CA THR A 17 -29.45 -5.42 3.96
C THR A 17 -28.84 -4.97 5.30
N LYS A 18 -28.72 -5.90 6.27
CA LYS A 18 -28.07 -5.64 7.56
C LYS A 18 -26.61 -5.20 7.43
N ARG A 19 -25.83 -5.86 6.56
CA ARG A 19 -24.45 -5.44 6.29
C ARG A 19 -24.35 -4.02 5.72
N ASN A 20 -25.30 -3.62 4.89
CA ASN A 20 -25.31 -2.27 4.32
C ASN A 20 -25.68 -1.21 5.35
N GLU A 21 -26.64 -1.49 6.24
CA GLU A 21 -26.98 -0.61 7.36
C GLU A 21 -25.81 -0.45 8.34
N ASP A 22 -25.13 -1.55 8.69
CA ASP A 22 -23.92 -1.53 9.54
C ASP A 22 -22.78 -0.72 8.88
N LEU A 23 -22.65 -0.76 7.54
CA LEU A 23 -21.66 0.01 6.77
C LEU A 23 -22.00 1.51 6.72
N GLU A 24 -23.28 1.87 6.67
CA GLU A 24 -23.74 3.25 6.70
C GLU A 24 -23.54 3.88 8.09
N ASP A 25 -23.76 3.11 9.17
CA ASP A 25 -23.54 3.59 10.53
C ASP A 25 -22.07 3.88 10.85
N ILE A 26 -21.13 3.07 10.32
CA ILE A 26 -19.67 3.33 10.43
C ILE A 26 -19.28 4.66 9.75
N SER A 27 -20.00 5.05 8.69
CA SER A 27 -19.73 6.31 7.98
C SER A 27 -20.16 7.56 8.76
N SER A 28 -21.09 7.40 9.71
CA SER A 28 -21.71 8.49 10.47
C SER A 28 -20.97 8.83 11.78
N MET A 29 -20.12 7.93 12.28
CA MET A 29 -19.21 8.21 13.40
C MET A 29 -18.11 9.15 12.91
N GLY A 30 -18.21 10.42 13.32
CA GLY A 30 -17.35 11.53 12.93
C GLY A 30 -15.85 11.22 13.02
N SER A 31 -15.29 10.65 11.96
CA SER A 31 -13.85 10.51 11.82
C SER A 31 -13.26 11.90 11.67
N LYS A 32 -12.46 12.31 12.65
CA LYS A 32 -11.49 13.41 12.48
C LYS A 32 -10.76 13.12 11.16
N LYS A 33 -11.08 13.87 10.10
CA LYS A 33 -10.60 13.57 8.74
C LYS A 33 -9.08 13.58 8.76
N SER A 34 -8.49 12.39 8.79
CA SER A 34 -7.05 12.26 8.73
C SER A 34 -6.58 12.49 7.30
N LYS A 35 -5.48 13.22 7.15
CA LYS A 35 -4.90 13.47 5.84
C LYS A 35 -4.32 12.16 5.34
N LEU A 36 -4.98 11.49 4.40
CA LEU A 36 -4.51 10.22 3.85
C LEU A 36 -3.43 10.41 2.76
N PHE A 37 -3.37 11.60 2.17
CA PHE A 37 -2.55 11.91 1.01
C PHE A 37 -1.25 12.62 1.42
N PHE A 38 -0.13 11.90 1.35
CA PHE A 38 1.20 12.43 1.68
C PHE A 38 2.13 12.47 0.47
N TYR A 39 1.69 11.97 -0.67
CA TYR A 39 2.44 12.03 -1.91
C TYR A 39 2.13 13.31 -2.68
N THR A 40 3.18 14.07 -2.99
CA THR A 40 3.14 15.11 -4.01
C THR A 40 4.10 14.65 -5.10
N ASP A 41 3.62 14.57 -6.34
CA ASP A 41 4.50 14.30 -7.48
C ASP A 41 5.62 15.34 -7.50
N ILE A 42 6.86 14.89 -7.34
CA ILE A 42 8.02 15.76 -7.56
C ILE A 42 8.19 15.95 -9.05
N SER A 43 8.49 17.18 -9.47
CA SER A 43 8.60 17.62 -10.87
C SER A 43 9.41 16.67 -11.76
N GLU A 44 10.45 16.02 -11.24
CA GLU A 44 11.27 15.05 -11.97
C GLU A 44 10.50 13.81 -12.46
N ILE A 45 9.56 13.31 -11.66
CA ILE A 45 8.72 12.14 -12.00
C ILE A 45 7.55 12.59 -12.87
N ALA A 46 7.00 13.78 -12.60
CA ALA A 46 5.94 14.38 -13.39
C ALA A 46 6.37 14.70 -14.84
N ASN A 47 7.64 15.05 -15.05
CA ASN A 47 8.17 15.43 -16.36
C ASN A 47 8.56 14.25 -17.26
N MET A 48 8.59 13.01 -16.75
CA MET A 48 8.90 11.86 -17.60
C MET A 48 7.84 11.65 -18.69
N THR A 49 8.25 11.27 -19.88
CA THR A 49 7.32 10.83 -20.92
C THR A 49 6.80 9.43 -20.62
N GLU A 50 5.64 9.06 -21.16
CA GLU A 50 5.11 7.69 -21.00
C GLU A 50 6.07 6.64 -21.58
N ALA A 51 6.82 6.98 -22.63
CA ALA A 51 7.83 6.11 -23.21
C ALA A 51 9.01 5.86 -22.26
N GLU A 52 9.51 6.91 -21.57
CA GLU A 52 10.57 6.79 -20.57
C GLU A 52 10.10 6.02 -19.34
N VAL A 53 8.86 6.25 -18.88
CA VAL A 53 8.27 5.49 -17.77
C VAL A 53 8.15 4.01 -18.16
N ALA A 54 7.70 3.71 -19.38
CA ALA A 54 7.62 2.34 -19.86
C ALA A 54 8.99 1.68 -19.97
N ALA A 55 10.01 2.40 -20.47
CA ALA A 55 11.38 1.91 -20.51
C ALA A 55 11.92 1.63 -19.11
N TYR A 56 11.71 2.55 -18.16
CA TYR A 56 12.18 2.38 -16.79
C TYR A 56 11.47 1.23 -16.07
N ARG A 57 10.17 1.02 -16.30
CA ARG A 57 9.45 -0.18 -15.79
C ARG A 57 10.02 -1.48 -16.36
N ARG A 58 10.49 -1.49 -17.61
CA ARG A 58 11.18 -2.67 -18.19
C ARG A 58 12.51 -2.94 -17.49
N GLU A 59 13.30 -1.89 -17.23
CA GLU A 59 14.57 -2.00 -16.51
C GLU A 59 14.40 -2.49 -15.07
N LEU A 60 13.31 -2.11 -14.41
CA LEU A 60 12.97 -2.54 -13.06
C LEU A 60 12.33 -3.95 -13.06
N ASP A 61 13.06 -4.99 -13.48
CA ASP A 61 12.58 -6.38 -13.48
C ASP A 61 11.26 -6.58 -14.27
N ASN A 62 11.05 -5.85 -15.36
CA ASN A 62 9.85 -5.93 -16.19
C ASN A 62 8.52 -5.75 -15.42
N ILE A 63 8.42 -4.67 -14.64
CA ILE A 63 7.19 -4.31 -13.94
C ILE A 63 6.02 -4.22 -14.92
N LYS A 64 4.94 -4.95 -14.60
CA LYS A 64 3.66 -4.89 -15.28
C LYS A 64 2.64 -4.22 -14.38
N ILE A 65 1.87 -3.30 -14.96
CA ILE A 65 0.81 -2.59 -14.26
C ILE A 65 -0.53 -3.03 -14.82
N VAL A 66 -1.42 -3.41 -13.92
CA VAL A 66 -2.84 -3.64 -14.21
C VAL A 66 -3.64 -2.62 -13.41
N GLY A 67 -4.51 -1.86 -14.09
CA GLY A 67 -5.32 -0.80 -13.48
C GLY A 67 -5.10 0.57 -14.11
N LYS A 68 -5.95 1.53 -13.73
CA LYS A 68 -5.95 2.89 -14.28
C LYS A 68 -5.12 3.85 -13.42
N GLN A 69 -4.56 4.89 -14.05
CA GLN A 69 -3.92 6.05 -13.40
C GLN A 69 -2.83 5.69 -12.37
N CYS A 70 -2.04 4.65 -12.63
CA CYS A 70 -1.01 4.19 -11.70
C CYS A 70 0.13 5.22 -11.62
N SER A 71 0.50 5.61 -10.40
CA SER A 71 1.61 6.52 -10.14
C SER A 71 2.91 6.04 -10.79
N ARG A 72 3.75 6.97 -11.18
CA ARG A 72 5.01 6.66 -11.86
C ARG A 72 6.05 6.14 -10.85
N PRO A 73 6.91 5.18 -11.23
CA PRO A 73 7.89 4.61 -10.32
C PRO A 73 8.97 5.64 -9.95
N ILE A 74 9.36 5.65 -8.68
CA ILE A 74 10.40 6.55 -8.17
C ILE A 74 11.80 6.00 -8.46
N LYS A 75 12.78 6.88 -8.69
CA LYS A 75 14.19 6.51 -8.88
C LYS A 75 15.01 6.58 -7.59
N THR A 76 14.63 7.47 -6.69
CA THR A 76 15.31 7.75 -5.42
C THR A 76 14.30 7.75 -4.28
N TRP A 77 14.77 7.74 -3.03
CA TRP A 77 13.92 7.74 -1.85
C TRP A 77 13.30 9.10 -1.52
N SER A 78 13.96 10.19 -1.93
CA SER A 78 13.61 11.57 -1.58
C SER A 78 12.14 11.94 -1.85
N PRO A 79 11.52 11.54 -2.99
CA PRO A 79 10.12 11.85 -3.26
C PRO A 79 9.12 11.27 -2.27
N CYS A 80 9.44 10.11 -1.68
CA CYS A 80 8.52 9.39 -0.81
C CYS A 80 8.87 9.54 0.67
N ILE A 81 10.11 9.91 0.99
CA ILE A 81 10.64 9.94 2.36
C ILE A 81 11.22 11.33 2.62
N THR A 82 10.46 12.19 3.30
CA THR A 82 10.84 13.59 3.58
C THR A 82 11.58 13.78 4.90
N SER A 83 11.74 12.72 5.72
CA SER A 83 12.47 12.82 6.98
C SER A 83 13.94 12.53 6.76
N ASP A 84 14.80 13.51 7.02
CA ASP A 84 16.26 13.36 6.92
C ASP A 84 16.77 12.21 7.77
N LYS A 85 16.19 12.00 8.96
CA LYS A 85 16.56 10.87 9.84
C LYS A 85 16.34 9.53 9.14
N PHE A 86 15.22 9.36 8.44
CA PHE A 86 14.95 8.13 7.69
C PHE A 86 15.89 7.96 6.50
N LEU A 87 16.18 9.02 5.74
CA LEU A 87 17.13 8.97 4.63
C LEU A 87 18.55 8.59 5.12
N GLN A 88 18.98 9.12 6.27
CA GLN A 88 20.26 8.75 6.89
C GLN A 88 20.28 7.29 7.34
N ILE A 89 19.18 6.77 7.89
CA ILE A 89 19.06 5.35 8.26
C ILE A 89 19.16 4.46 7.02
N LEU A 90 18.42 4.78 5.95
CA LEU A 90 18.48 4.02 4.70
C LEU A 90 19.90 4.00 4.13
N LYS A 91 20.57 5.16 4.12
CA LYS A 91 21.97 5.27 3.69
C LYS A 91 22.92 4.47 4.58
N LYS A 92 22.74 4.51 5.91
CA LYS A 92 23.53 3.74 6.88
C LYS A 92 23.41 2.24 6.65
N HIS A 93 22.22 1.77 6.30
CA HIS A 93 21.95 0.36 5.97
C HIS A 93 22.22 0.02 4.49
N LYS A 94 22.86 0.92 3.73
CA LYS A 94 23.24 0.73 2.32
C LYS A 94 22.04 0.51 1.37
N TYR A 95 20.87 1.03 1.72
CA TYR A 95 19.72 1.10 0.82
C TYR A 95 19.83 2.34 -0.08
N GLU A 96 20.67 2.25 -1.11
CA GLU A 96 20.96 3.39 -2.00
C GLU A 96 19.77 3.78 -2.87
N LYS A 97 19.06 2.79 -3.41
CA LYS A 97 17.91 2.96 -4.31
C LYS A 97 16.78 1.98 -3.95
N PRO A 98 15.52 2.34 -4.21
CA PRO A 98 14.40 1.43 -4.00
C PRO A 98 14.51 0.21 -4.93
N THR A 99 14.09 -0.94 -4.42
CA THR A 99 13.92 -2.16 -5.23
C THR A 99 12.76 -1.99 -6.22
N PRO A 100 12.64 -2.82 -7.28
CA PRO A 100 11.56 -2.70 -8.26
C PRO A 100 10.16 -2.59 -7.66
N ILE A 101 9.83 -3.44 -6.67
CA ILE A 101 8.52 -3.38 -6.01
C ILE A 101 8.34 -2.11 -5.18
N GLN A 102 9.37 -1.65 -4.49
CA GLN A 102 9.33 -0.43 -3.67
C GLN A 102 9.17 0.80 -4.56
N ALA A 103 9.93 0.87 -5.66
CA ALA A 103 9.93 1.99 -6.60
C ALA A 103 8.53 2.27 -7.13
N GLN A 104 7.76 1.21 -7.40
CA GLN A 104 6.41 1.32 -7.94
C GLN A 104 5.33 1.38 -6.84
N ALA A 105 5.51 0.67 -5.72
CA ALA A 105 4.50 0.61 -4.65
C ALA A 105 4.42 1.90 -3.82
N LEU A 106 5.57 2.47 -3.44
CA LEU A 106 5.62 3.67 -2.58
C LEU A 106 4.77 4.84 -3.10
N PRO A 107 4.90 5.28 -4.36
CA PRO A 107 4.09 6.40 -4.85
C PRO A 107 2.60 6.04 -4.96
N ILE A 108 2.25 4.76 -5.14
CA ILE A 108 0.84 4.32 -5.14
C ILE A 108 0.27 4.38 -3.71
N ILE A 109 0.95 3.78 -2.74
CA ILE A 109 0.45 3.71 -1.35
C ILE A 109 0.39 5.12 -0.74
N LEU A 110 1.41 5.96 -0.94
CA LEU A 110 1.43 7.33 -0.42
C LEU A 110 0.40 8.25 -1.10
N SER A 111 -0.10 7.87 -2.28
CA SER A 111 -1.24 8.52 -2.94
C SER A 111 -2.60 8.08 -2.35
N GLY A 112 -2.60 7.28 -1.27
CA GLY A 112 -3.82 6.80 -0.62
C GLY A 112 -4.57 5.74 -1.43
N ARG A 113 -3.91 5.10 -2.41
CA ARG A 113 -4.53 4.10 -3.27
C ARG A 113 -4.28 2.68 -2.76
N ASN A 114 -5.30 1.85 -2.93
CA ASN A 114 -5.19 0.40 -2.76
C ASN A 114 -4.37 -0.21 -3.92
N MET A 115 -3.57 -1.21 -3.60
CA MET A 115 -2.77 -1.93 -4.58
C MET A 115 -2.54 -3.39 -4.19
N ILE A 116 -2.31 -4.22 -5.20
CA ILE A 116 -1.82 -5.58 -5.03
C ILE A 116 -0.41 -5.61 -5.64
N GLY A 117 0.59 -5.92 -4.82
CA GLY A 117 1.99 -5.99 -5.23
C GLY A 117 2.48 -7.43 -5.28
N ILE A 118 2.82 -7.92 -6.47
CA ILE A 118 3.37 -9.27 -6.67
C ILE A 118 4.86 -9.12 -7.01
N ALA A 119 5.72 -9.73 -6.19
CA ALA A 119 7.16 -9.76 -6.41
C ALA A 119 7.79 -10.99 -5.73
N LYS A 120 8.98 -11.40 -6.20
CA LYS A 120 9.74 -12.53 -5.66
C LYS A 120 10.07 -12.39 -4.17
N THR A 121 10.37 -13.50 -3.50
CA THR A 121 10.88 -13.48 -2.11
C THR A 121 12.14 -12.62 -2.03
N ASP A 122 12.35 -11.95 -0.90
CA ASP A 122 13.49 -11.04 -0.69
C ASP A 122 13.55 -9.83 -1.66
N SER A 123 12.44 -9.48 -2.32
CA SER A 123 12.38 -8.29 -3.16
C SER A 123 12.18 -6.98 -2.36
N GLY A 124 12.16 -7.05 -1.03
CA GLY A 124 11.89 -5.89 -0.16
C GLY A 124 10.41 -5.46 -0.09
N LYS A 125 9.46 -6.40 -0.25
CA LYS A 125 8.01 -6.13 -0.12
C LYS A 125 7.64 -5.57 1.25
N THR A 126 8.29 -6.05 2.31
CA THR A 126 8.01 -5.64 3.69
C THR A 126 8.22 -4.13 3.88
N SER A 127 9.38 -3.61 3.49
CA SER A 127 9.64 -2.17 3.54
C SER A 127 8.79 -1.36 2.56
N ALA A 128 8.34 -1.97 1.45
CA ALA A 128 7.47 -1.29 0.49
C ALA A 128 6.13 -0.84 1.09
N PHE A 129 5.55 -1.59 2.04
CA PHE A 129 4.34 -1.18 2.77
C PHE A 129 4.62 -0.58 4.16
N LEU A 130 5.71 -0.96 4.84
CA LEU A 130 6.03 -0.40 6.16
C LEU A 130 6.46 1.07 6.11
N LEU A 131 7.28 1.46 5.12
CA LEU A 131 7.70 2.86 4.98
C LEU A 131 6.53 3.84 4.85
N PRO A 132 5.55 3.62 3.94
CA PRO A 132 4.39 4.50 3.85
C PRO A 132 3.48 4.38 5.08
N MET A 133 3.40 3.20 5.71
CA MET A 133 2.67 3.00 6.97
C MET A 133 3.25 3.86 8.11
N PHE A 134 4.58 3.85 8.31
CA PHE A 134 5.20 4.70 9.34
C PHE A 134 4.96 6.18 9.07
N ARG A 135 5.07 6.61 7.81
CA ARG A 135 4.75 7.99 7.44
C ARG A 135 3.29 8.32 7.70
N HIS A 136 2.37 7.40 7.43
CA HIS A 136 0.96 7.57 7.72
C HIS A 136 0.75 7.75 9.24
N ILE A 137 1.28 6.85 10.07
CA ILE A 137 1.14 6.88 11.54
C ILE A 137 1.70 8.17 12.14
N ILE A 138 2.90 8.60 11.74
CA ILE A 138 3.56 9.80 12.30
C ILE A 138 2.75 11.08 12.05
N ASN A 139 1.94 11.11 10.98
CA ASN A 139 1.13 12.26 10.61
C ASN A 139 -0.32 12.19 11.10
N GLN A 140 -0.67 11.14 11.86
CA GLN A 140 -1.97 11.04 12.54
C GLN A 140 -1.96 11.81 13.86
N LEU A 141 -3.16 12.13 14.36
CA LEU A 141 -3.30 12.62 15.73
C LEU A 141 -2.88 11.54 16.73
N PRO A 142 -2.40 11.94 17.92
CA PRO A 142 -2.16 10.99 19.00
C PRO A 142 -3.41 10.16 19.31
N VAL A 143 -3.18 8.88 19.56
CA VAL A 143 -4.21 7.88 19.90
C VAL A 143 -4.59 8.05 21.37
N ASP A 144 -5.88 8.19 21.65
CA ASP A 144 -6.39 8.29 23.03
C ASP A 144 -6.61 6.90 23.65
N ARG A 145 -6.80 6.84 24.97
CA ARG A 145 -7.12 5.57 25.64
C ARG A 145 -8.48 5.06 25.15
N GLY A 146 -8.48 3.87 24.54
CA GLY A 146 -9.68 3.23 23.99
C GLY A 146 -9.74 3.26 22.46
N ASP A 147 -8.90 4.05 21.81
CA ASP A 147 -8.77 4.05 20.35
C ASP A 147 -8.08 2.77 19.85
N GLY A 148 -8.51 2.29 18.69
CA GLY A 148 -7.91 1.14 18.01
C GLY A 148 -6.57 1.47 17.31
N PRO A 149 -5.89 0.46 16.75
CA PRO A 149 -4.64 0.67 16.03
C PRO A 149 -4.86 1.50 14.75
N ILE A 150 -3.92 2.40 14.44
CA ILE A 150 -3.93 3.20 13.20
C ILE A 150 -3.69 2.32 11.97
N ALA A 151 -2.85 1.29 12.09
CA ALA A 151 -2.49 0.41 10.99
C ALA A 151 -2.44 -1.04 11.44
N ILE A 152 -2.93 -1.95 10.59
CA ILE A 152 -2.97 -3.39 10.83
C ILE A 152 -2.22 -4.09 9.70
N VAL A 153 -1.31 -4.99 10.06
CA VAL A 153 -0.63 -5.89 9.12
C VAL A 153 -1.09 -7.31 9.43
N ILE A 154 -1.65 -7.99 8.43
CA ILE A 154 -2.12 -9.38 8.55
C ILE A 154 -1.12 -10.26 7.81
N THR A 155 -0.62 -11.29 8.49
CA THR A 155 0.30 -12.28 7.94
C THR A 155 -0.25 -13.68 8.20
N PRO A 156 -0.08 -14.65 7.28
CA PRO A 156 -0.54 -16.02 7.49
C PRO A 156 0.22 -16.74 8.61
N THR A 157 1.46 -16.34 8.90
CA THR A 157 2.28 -16.92 9.99
C THR A 157 3.09 -15.83 10.72
N LEU A 158 3.38 -16.08 12.01
CA LEU A 158 4.12 -15.14 12.88
C LEU A 158 5.61 -15.01 12.51
N GLU A 159 6.22 -16.11 12.04
CA GLU A 159 7.64 -16.20 11.69
C GLU A 159 8.06 -15.24 10.57
N PHE A 160 7.14 -14.94 9.66
CA PHE A 160 7.36 -14.01 8.55
C PHE A 160 7.66 -12.58 9.02
N PHE A 161 7.17 -12.19 10.19
CA PHE A 161 7.41 -10.85 10.74
C PHE A 161 8.65 -10.78 11.63
N LEU A 162 8.97 -11.88 12.33
CA LEU A 162 10.11 -11.95 13.26
C LEU A 162 11.46 -12.17 12.58
N GLY A 163 11.49 -12.45 11.28
CA GLY A 163 12.73 -12.55 10.50
C GLY A 163 13.64 -13.70 10.95
N THR A 164 13.09 -14.75 11.54
CA THR A 164 13.81 -15.96 11.96
C THR A 164 13.80 -17.01 10.84
N THR A 165 14.60 -16.80 9.80
CA THR A 165 15.02 -17.85 8.85
C THR A 165 16.47 -17.67 8.50
#